data_AF-A0A2G6VMY2-F1
#
_entry.id   AF-A0A2G6VMY2-F1
#
_cell.length_a   1.000
_cell.length_b   1.000
_cell.length_c   1.000
_cell.angle_alpha   90.00
_cell.angle_beta   90.00
_cell.angle_gamma   90.00
#
_symmetry.space_group_name_H-M   'P 1'
#
loop_
_entity.id
_entity.type
_entity.pdbx_description
1 polymer ?
#
loop_
_entity_poly.entity_id
_entity_poly.type
_entity_poly.pdbx_seq_one_letter_code
_entity_poly.pdbx_strand_id
1 'polypeptide(L)'
;MFGSIPFILIILPLLSQLLFGTFAIFKPDSFKFKKVLILNILLQIVCSVISLYTATTNFSRFHDEHPDITRCGMPLLAIAALILFTFLVLLVVIIIQYFIKRWRDNKSKRGISQN
;
A
#
# COMPACT_ATOMS: atom_id res chain seq x y z
N MET A 1 -14.93 5.74 -18.04
CA MET A 1 -13.97 4.61 -17.97
C MET A 1 -13.80 4.21 -16.51
N PHE A 2 -14.58 3.23 -16.04
CA PHE A 2 -14.72 2.92 -14.60
C PHE A 2 -13.87 1.73 -14.10
N GLY A 3 -13.08 1.08 -14.97
CA GLY A 3 -12.33 -0.13 -14.63
C GLY A 3 -11.00 0.07 -13.90
N SER A 4 -10.39 1.27 -13.94
CA SER A 4 -9.00 1.46 -13.47
C SER A 4 -8.88 1.84 -11.99
N ILE A 5 -9.95 2.34 -11.39
CA ILE A 5 -9.98 2.86 -10.00
C ILE A 5 -9.52 1.82 -8.97
N PRO A 6 -9.97 0.54 -9.02
CA PRO A 6 -9.53 -0.49 -8.08
C PRO A 6 -8.00 -0.65 -8.03
N PHE A 7 -7.33 -0.56 -9.18
CA PHE A 7 -5.88 -0.71 -9.28
C PHE A 7 -5.13 0.47 -8.66
N ILE A 8 -5.62 1.70 -8.90
CA ILE A 8 -5.02 2.91 -8.32
C ILE A 8 -5.13 2.85 -6.79
N LEU A 9 -6.29 2.46 -6.27
CA LEU A 9 -6.51 2.33 -4.82
C LEU A 9 -5.57 1.29 -4.19
N ILE A 10 -5.30 0.17 -4.87
CA ILE A 10 -4.40 -0.86 -4.34
C ILE A 10 -2.96 -0.36 -4.23
N ILE A 11 -2.49 0.42 -5.21
CA ILE A 11 -1.08 0.86 -5.30
C ILE A 11 -0.79 2.10 -4.43
N LEU A 12 -1.80 2.95 -4.19
CA LEU A 12 -1.65 4.23 -3.49
C LEU A 12 -0.95 4.14 -2.12
N PRO A 13 -1.28 3.19 -1.22
CA PRO A 13 -0.65 3.10 0.10
C PRO A 13 0.82 2.70 0.01
N LEU A 14 1.19 1.87 -0.98
CA LEU A 14 2.57 1.51 -1.27
C LEU A 14 3.39 2.72 -1.72
N LEU A 15 2.87 3.51 -2.67
CA LEU A 15 3.54 4.74 -3.12
C LEU A 15 3.69 5.75 -1.99
N SER A 16 2.63 5.93 -1.20
CA SER A 16 2.66 6.76 0.00
C SER A 16 3.74 6.31 1.00
N GLN A 17 3.88 5.00 1.25
CA GLN A 17 4.93 4.47 2.12
C GLN A 17 6.33 4.70 1.55
N LEU A 18 6.54 4.56 0.25
CA LEU A 18 7.82 4.84 -0.39
C LEU A 18 8.21 6.32 -0.26
N LEU A 19 7.27 7.23 -0.48
CA LEU A 19 7.52 8.67 -0.38
C LEU A 19 7.61 9.12 1.08
N PHE A 20 6.50 9.06 1.82
CA PHE A 20 6.43 9.60 3.17
C PHE A 20 7.26 8.79 4.18
N GLY A 21 7.44 7.49 3.97
CA GLY A 21 8.32 6.68 4.81
C GLY A 21 9.79 7.10 4.66
N THR A 22 10.22 7.37 3.42
CA THR A 22 11.55 7.92 3.12
C THR A 22 11.70 9.33 3.69
N PHE A 23 10.71 10.20 3.51
CA PHE A 23 10.73 11.54 4.10
C PHE A 23 10.81 11.50 5.63
N ALA A 24 10.03 10.65 6.30
CA ALA A 24 10.06 10.49 7.76
C ALA A 24 11.39 9.88 8.26
N ILE A 25 12.09 9.15 7.40
CA ILE A 25 13.46 8.76 7.62
C ILE A 25 14.31 10.03 7.51
N PHE A 26 14.52 10.64 6.34
CA PHE A 26 15.52 11.70 6.16
C PHE A 26 15.23 13.05 6.85
N LYS A 27 13.96 13.33 7.18
CA LYS A 27 13.51 14.55 7.86
C LYS A 27 12.62 14.19 9.06
N PRO A 28 13.22 13.68 10.16
CA PRO A 28 12.45 13.17 11.31
C PRO A 28 11.62 14.25 12.02
N ASP A 29 11.99 15.54 11.90
CA ASP A 29 11.27 16.65 12.52
C ASP A 29 9.92 16.93 11.86
N SER A 30 9.77 16.60 10.56
CA SER A 30 8.52 16.81 9.83
C SER A 30 7.52 15.69 10.07
N PHE A 31 7.96 14.42 10.07
CA PHE A 31 7.08 13.27 10.19
C PHE A 31 7.69 12.16 11.03
N LYS A 32 6.94 11.68 12.04
CA LYS A 32 7.34 10.50 12.82
C LYS A 32 7.14 9.23 12.00
N PHE A 33 8.21 8.49 11.73
CA PHE A 33 8.17 7.21 10.97
C PHE A 33 7.09 6.23 11.45
N LYS A 34 6.94 6.07 12.78
CA LYS A 34 5.91 5.19 13.36
C LYS A 34 4.48 5.61 12.98
N LYS A 35 4.21 6.92 12.87
CA LYS A 35 2.89 7.43 12.45
C LYS A 35 2.64 7.12 10.98
N VAL A 36 3.63 7.33 10.11
CA VAL A 36 3.53 7.03 8.67
C VAL A 36 3.28 5.54 8.44
N LEU A 37 3.99 4.67 9.17
CA LEU A 37 3.80 3.22 9.12
C LEU A 37 2.37 2.81 9.48
N ILE A 38 1.85 3.29 10.61
CA ILE A 38 0.48 2.94 11.06
C ILE A 38 -0.55 3.47 10.07
N LEU A 39 -0.36 4.71 9.59
CA LEU A 39 -1.25 5.33 8.62
C LEU A 39 -1.31 4.54 7.31
N ASN A 40 -0.18 4.11 6.76
CA ASN A 40 -0.18 3.35 5.50
C ASN A 40 -0.74 1.93 5.64
N ILE A 41 -0.58 1.28 6.80
CA ILE A 41 -1.25 -0.01 7.07
C ILE A 41 -2.78 0.18 7.10
N LEU A 42 -3.27 1.19 7.83
CA LEU A 42 -4.70 1.50 7.87
C LEU A 42 -5.23 1.89 6.50
N LEU A 43 -4.49 2.71 5.77
CA LEU A 43 -4.84 3.15 4.42
C LEU A 43 -4.91 1.95 3.46
N GLN A 44 -3.99 0.98 3.57
CA GLN A 44 -4.04 -0.24 2.77
C GLN A 44 -5.31 -1.05 3.03
N ILE A 45 -5.75 -1.17 4.29
CA ILE A 45 -7.00 -1.88 4.63
C ILE A 45 -8.19 -1.14 4.01
N VAL A 46 -8.30 0.17 4.22
CA VAL A 46 -9.42 0.98 3.70
C VAL A 46 -9.46 0.96 2.18
N CYS A 47 -8.33 1.21 1.52
CA CYS A 47 -8.25 1.18 0.06
C CYS A 47 -8.55 -0.21 -0.51
N SER A 48 -8.17 -1.29 0.17
CA SER A 48 -8.49 -2.66 -0.26
C SER A 48 -9.99 -2.95 -0.20
N VAL A 49 -10.68 -2.51 0.87
CA VAL A 49 -12.14 -2.64 0.99
C VAL A 49 -12.86 -1.86 -0.11
N ILE A 50 -12.47 -0.60 -0.33
CA ILE A 50 -13.06 0.25 -1.37
C ILE A 50 -12.78 -0.34 -2.77
N SER A 51 -11.56 -0.87 -2.99
CA SER A 51 -11.17 -1.50 -4.25
C SER A 51 -12.01 -2.74 -4.54
N LEU A 52 -12.21 -3.63 -3.55
CA LEU A 52 -13.07 -4.81 -3.69
C LEU A 52 -14.52 -4.43 -3.96
N TYR A 53 -15.06 -3.45 -3.22
CA TYR A 53 -16.44 -2.99 -3.45
C TYR A 53 -16.62 -2.38 -4.84
N THR A 54 -15.65 -1.60 -5.29
CA THR A 54 -15.68 -1.00 -6.64
C THR A 54 -15.52 -2.08 -7.71
N ALA A 55 -14.68 -3.09 -7.46
CA ALA A 55 -14.49 -4.22 -8.35
C ALA A 55 -15.74 -5.08 -8.49
N THR A 56 -16.42 -5.40 -7.39
CA THR A 56 -17.65 -6.20 -7.40
C THR A 56 -18.79 -5.48 -8.10
N THR A 57 -18.97 -4.18 -7.82
CA THR A 57 -20.02 -3.37 -8.47
C THR A 57 -19.79 -3.15 -9.96
N ASN A 58 -18.53 -2.99 -10.39
CA ASN A 58 -18.18 -2.95 -11.80
C ASN A 58 -18.36 -4.31 -12.47
N PHE A 59 -17.96 -5.39 -11.80
CA PHE A 59 -18.10 -6.74 -12.32
C PHE A 59 -19.57 -7.15 -12.46
N SER A 60 -20.43 -6.84 -11.48
CA SER A 60 -21.86 -7.16 -11.56
C SER A 60 -22.52 -6.42 -12.73
N ARG A 61 -22.23 -5.13 -12.91
CA ARG A 61 -22.73 -4.37 -14.06
C ARG A 61 -22.28 -4.95 -15.39
N PHE A 62 -20.99 -5.29 -15.50
CA PHE A 62 -20.44 -5.89 -16.72
C PHE A 62 -21.02 -7.28 -16.98
N HIS A 63 -21.30 -8.07 -15.94
CA HIS A 63 -21.95 -9.36 -16.06
C HIS A 63 -23.40 -9.24 -16.56
N ASP A 64 -24.16 -8.26 -16.04
CA ASP A 64 -25.53 -8.00 -16.48
C ASP A 64 -25.58 -7.55 -17.95
N GLU A 65 -24.59 -6.77 -18.42
CA GLU A 65 -24.45 -6.35 -19.82
C GLU A 65 -23.94 -7.47 -20.74
N HIS A 66 -23.17 -8.42 -20.19
CA HIS A 66 -22.48 -9.47 -20.95
C HIS A 66 -22.51 -10.84 -20.24
N PRO A 67 -23.69 -11.46 -20.10
CA PRO A 67 -23.89 -12.67 -19.29
C PRO A 67 -23.14 -13.89 -19.85
N ASP A 68 -22.91 -13.94 -21.16
CA ASP A 68 -22.28 -15.09 -21.82
C ASP A 68 -20.75 -15.13 -21.64
N ILE A 69 -20.15 -13.97 -21.34
CA ILE A 69 -18.70 -13.76 -21.34
C ILE A 69 -18.11 -13.94 -19.93
N THR A 70 -18.93 -13.75 -18.88
CA THR A 70 -18.49 -13.62 -17.49
C THR A 70 -18.94 -14.77 -16.59
N ARG A 71 -18.87 -16.01 -17.09
CA ARG A 71 -19.24 -17.21 -16.29
C ARG A 71 -18.35 -17.48 -15.08
N CYS A 72 -17.17 -16.87 -15.00
CA CYS A 72 -16.19 -17.20 -13.96
C CYS A 72 -15.73 -15.95 -13.22
N GLY A 73 -15.76 -15.98 -11.88
CA GLY A 73 -15.29 -14.91 -10.99
C GLY A 73 -13.77 -14.68 -10.97
N MET A 74 -13.07 -15.12 -12.02
CA MET A 74 -11.63 -14.98 -12.20
C MET A 74 -11.13 -13.52 -12.06
N PRO A 75 -11.84 -12.50 -12.60
CA PRO A 75 -11.43 -11.11 -12.41
C PRO A 75 -11.43 -10.66 -10.94
N LEU A 76 -12.39 -11.15 -10.15
CA LEU A 76 -12.50 -10.83 -8.73
C LEU A 76 -11.38 -11.51 -7.93
N LEU A 77 -11.06 -12.77 -8.28
CA LEU A 77 -9.93 -13.51 -7.71
C LEU A 77 -8.61 -12.78 -7.99
N ALA A 78 -8.42 -12.28 -9.21
CA ALA A 78 -7.22 -11.53 -9.57
C ALA A 78 -7.06 -10.26 -8.74
N ILE A 79 -8.15 -9.53 -8.45
CA ILE A 79 -8.12 -8.33 -7.61
C ILE A 79 -7.81 -8.68 -6.15
N ALA A 80 -8.41 -9.75 -5.62
CA ALA A 80 -8.10 -10.22 -4.26
C ALA A 80 -6.63 -10.65 -4.12
N ALA A 81 -6.10 -11.38 -5.12
CA ALA A 81 -4.69 -11.77 -5.17
C ALA A 81 -3.77 -10.55 -5.26
N LEU A 82 -4.13 -9.54 -6.05
CA LEU A 82 -3.37 -8.30 -6.18
C LEU A 82 -3.33 -7.51 -4.87
N ILE A 83 -4.46 -7.44 -4.15
CA ILE A 83 -4.53 -6.82 -2.81
C ILE A 83 -3.55 -7.50 -1.84
N LEU A 84 -3.59 -8.85 -1.77
CA LEU A 84 -2.69 -9.61 -0.90
C LEU A 84 -1.22 -9.41 -1.30
N PHE A 85 -0.92 -9.49 -2.59
CA PHE A 85 0.42 -9.26 -3.11
C PHE A 85 0.93 -7.86 -2.75
N THR A 86 0.15 -6.81 -2.99
CA THR A 86 0.56 -5.43 -2.67
C THR A 86 0.68 -5.21 -1.16
N PHE A 87 -0.16 -5.84 -0.35
CA PHE A 87 0.00 -5.81 1.11
C PHE A 87 1.32 -6.46 1.56
N LEU A 88 1.70 -7.62 0.99
CA LEU A 88 2.99 -8.25 1.27
C LEU A 88 4.17 -7.35 0.86
N VAL A 89 4.10 -6.73 -0.32
CA VAL A 89 5.12 -5.78 -0.79
C VAL A 89 5.21 -4.57 0.15
N LEU A 90 4.08 -4.04 0.61
CA LEU A 90 4.04 -2.94 1.59
C LEU A 90 4.76 -3.33 2.89
N LEU A 91 4.53 -4.54 3.41
CA LEU A 91 5.22 -5.04 4.60
C LEU A 91 6.74 -5.13 4.37
N VAL A 92 7.18 -5.66 3.23
CA VAL A 92 8.60 -5.72 2.88
C VAL A 92 9.23 -4.34 2.84
N VAL A 93 8.58 -3.37 2.19
CA VAL A 93 9.05 -1.97 2.14
C VAL A 93 9.16 -1.36 3.54
N ILE A 94 8.16 -1.58 4.39
CA ILE A 94 8.17 -1.13 5.79
C ILE A 94 9.36 -1.71 6.55
N ILE A 95 9.62 -3.01 6.41
CA ILE A 95 10.73 -3.70 7.09
C ILE A 95 12.08 -3.13 6.62
N ILE A 96 12.28 -2.98 5.31
CA ILE A 96 13.51 -2.39 4.75
C ILE A 96 13.71 -0.97 5.29
N GLN A 97 12.68 -0.13 5.24
CA GLN A 97 12.73 1.23 5.74
C GLN A 97 13.02 1.29 7.26
N TYR A 98 12.46 0.37 8.03
CA TYR A 98 12.75 0.24 9.46
C TYR A 98 14.24 -0.06 9.72
N PHE A 99 14.84 -0.98 8.97
CA PHE A 99 16.27 -1.27 9.08
C PHE A 99 17.14 -0.08 8.67
N ILE A 100 16.80 0.63 7.58
CA ILE A 100 17.50 1.85 7.15
C ILE A 100 17.46 2.91 8.26
N LYS A 101 16.27 3.14 8.85
CA LYS A 101 16.11 4.07 9.97
C LYS A 101 17.01 3.67 11.14
N ARG A 102 16.94 2.40 11.56
CA ARG A 102 17.72 1.87 12.70
C ARG A 102 19.22 2.02 12.49
N TRP A 103 19.71 1.71 11.29
CA TRP A 103 21.11 1.84 10.95
C TRP A 103 21.59 3.29 11.05
N ARG A 104 20.82 4.23 10.53
CA ARG A 104 21.18 5.65 10.57
C ARG A 104 21.10 6.23 11.98
N ASP A 105 20.07 5.88 12.76
CA ASP A 105 19.94 6.31 14.15
C ASP A 105 21.17 5.84 14.97
N ASN A 106 21.69 4.63 14.70
CA ASN A 106 22.92 4.12 15.31
C ASN A 106 24.18 4.85 14.83
N LYS A 107 24.27 5.20 13.54
CA LYS A 107 25.40 5.98 12.99
C LYS A 107 25.47 7.37 13.61
N SER A 108 24.34 8.06 13.75
CA SER A 108 24.26 9.38 14.39
C SER A 108 24.72 9.33 15.84
N LYS A 109 24.30 8.33 16.63
CA LYS A 109 24.77 8.14 18.01
C LYS A 109 26.30 7.96 18.11
N ARG A 110 26.90 7.20 17.18
CA ARG A 110 28.37 7.03 17.14
C ARG A 110 29.11 8.31 16.79
N GLY A 111 28.54 9.15 15.92
CA GLY A 111 29.13 10.46 15.57
C GLY A 111 29.03 11.50 16.69
N ILE A 112 27.94 11.47 17.48
CA ILE A 112 27.78 12.37 18.65
C ILE A 112 28.69 11.94 19.81
N SER A 113 28.99 10.64 19.96
CA SER A 113 29.89 10.14 21.01
C SER A 113 31.38 10.49 20.79
N GLN A 114 31.74 11.14 19.68
CA GLN A 114 33.12 11.54 19.37
C GLN A 114 33.36 13.05 19.42
N ASN A 115 32.37 13.84 19.88
CA ASN A 115 32.50 15.25 20.23
C ASN A 115 32.25 15.43 21.73
#